data_AF-A0A5D4MBY9-F1
#
_entry.id   AF-A0A5D4MBY9-F1
#
_cell.length_a   1.000
_cell.length_b   1.000
_cell.length_c   1.000
_cell.angle_alpha   90.00
_cell.angle_beta   90.00
_cell.angle_gamma   90.00
#
_symmetry.space_group_name_H-M   'P 1'
#
loop_
_entity.id
_entity.type
_entity.pdbx_description
1 polymer ?
#
loop_
_entity_poly.entity_id
_entity_poly.type
_entity_poly.pdbx_seq_one_letter_code
_entity_poly.pdbx_strand_id
1 'polypeptide(L)'
;MDFVIVILYRLIDIYSWALIIYILMSWFPNARETAIGKFLARICEPYLEPFRRIVPAIGMIDISPIVAFITLNLAKAGILELYRWFV
;
A
#
# COMPACT_ATOMS: atom_id res chain seq x y z
N MET A 1 18.53 14.32 -10.91
CA MET A 1 18.07 13.03 -10.36
C MET A 1 17.11 13.23 -9.18
N ASP A 2 17.28 14.30 -8.40
CA ASP A 2 16.41 14.65 -7.26
C ASP A 2 14.92 14.73 -7.60
N PHE A 3 14.58 15.35 -8.74
CA PHE A 3 13.19 15.50 -9.14
C PHE A 3 12.45 14.17 -9.29
N VAL A 4 13.10 13.15 -9.87
CA VAL A 4 12.53 11.81 -10.05
C VAL A 4 12.31 11.14 -8.69
N ILE A 5 13.28 11.25 -7.79
CA ILE A 5 13.16 10.69 -6.44
C ILE A 5 12.02 11.35 -5.66
N VAL A 6 11.89 12.68 -5.73
CA VAL A 6 10.79 13.41 -5.07
C VAL A 6 9.43 12.95 -5.59
N ILE A 7 9.28 12.77 -6.92
CA ILE A 7 8.04 12.25 -7.51
C ILE A 7 7.75 10.84 -6.98
N LEU A 8 8.73 9.93 -7.02
CA LEU A 8 8.55 8.55 -6.54
C LEU A 8 8.15 8.52 -5.07
N TYR A 9 8.80 9.33 -4.23
CA TYR A 9 8.50 9.41 -2.80
C TYR A 9 7.05 9.87 -2.57
N ARG A 10 6.61 10.91 -3.28
CA ARG A 10 5.24 11.42 -3.21
C ARG A 10 4.22 10.41 -3.72
N LEU A 11 4.52 9.69 -4.80
CA LEU A 11 3.63 8.65 -5.32
C LEU A 11 3.45 7.51 -4.31
N ILE A 12 4.53 7.06 -3.66
CA ILE A 12 4.45 6.04 -2.62
C ILE A 12 3.63 6.55 -1.41
N ASP A 13 3.77 7.82 -1.03
CA ASP A 13 2.98 8.41 0.06
C ASP A 13 1.48 8.46 -0.27
N ILE A 14 1.14 8.94 -1.47
CA ILE A 14 -0.25 8.97 -1.94
C ILE A 14 -0.83 7.56 -1.98
N TYR A 15 -0.08 6.58 -2.49
CA TYR A 15 -0.50 5.20 -2.55
C TYR A 15 -0.65 4.57 -1.16
N SER A 16 0.22 4.91 -0.22
CA SER A 16 0.12 4.49 1.19
C SER A 16 -1.18 4.99 1.83
N TRP A 17 -1.55 6.26 1.60
CA TRP A 17 -2.84 6.79 2.05
C TRP A 17 -4.03 6.10 1.37
N ALA A 18 -3.94 5.83 0.07
CA ALA A 18 -4.97 5.09 -0.66
C ALA A 18 -5.17 3.68 -0.08
N LEU A 19 -4.09 2.99 0.27
CA LEU A 19 -4.13 1.69 0.95
C LEU A 19 -4.82 1.78 2.30
N ILE A 20 -4.45 2.76 3.15
CA ILE A 20 -5.09 2.96 4.46
C ILE A 20 -6.60 3.16 4.30
N ILE A 21 -7.01 4.06 3.40
CA ILE A 21 -8.42 4.33 3.12
C ILE A 21 -9.11 3.03 2.68
N TYR A 22 -8.52 2.30 1.73
CA TYR A 22 -9.08 1.06 1.21
C TYR A 22 -9.24 -0.03 2.30
N ILE A 23 -8.26 -0.17 3.18
CA ILE A 23 -8.30 -1.10 4.32
C ILE A 23 -9.40 -0.69 5.29
N LEU A 24 -9.51 0.59 5.64
CA LEU A 24 -10.58 1.08 6.51
C LEU A 24 -11.97 0.91 5.89
N MET A 25 -12.09 1.09 4.57
CA MET A 25 -13.34 0.82 3.84
C MET A 25 -13.75 -0.65 3.89
N SER A 26 -12.82 -1.58 4.10
CA SER A 26 -13.16 -3.00 4.26
C SER A 26 -13.98 -3.30 5.51
N TRP A 27 -13.92 -2.43 6.53
CA TRP A 27 -14.69 -2.56 7.76
C TRP A 27 -16.17 -2.15 7.58
N PHE A 28 -16.47 -1.45 6.49
CA PHE A 28 -17.81 -0.99 6.14
C PHE A 28 -18.19 -1.54 4.76
N PRO A 29 -18.91 -2.67 4.67
CA PRO A 29 -19.20 -3.35 3.39
C PRO A 29 -19.82 -2.41 2.34
N ASN A 30 -20.73 -1.52 2.75
CA ASN A 30 -21.36 -0.54 1.88
C ASN A 30 -20.36 0.47 1.27
N ALA A 31 -19.24 0.76 1.95
CA ALA A 31 -18.23 1.67 1.46
C ALA A 31 -17.45 1.06 0.29
N ARG A 32 -17.11 -0.24 0.35
CA ARG A 32 -16.41 -0.96 -0.73
C ARG A 32 -17.20 -1.03 -2.03
N GLU A 33 -18.53 -1.07 -1.93
CA GLU A 33 -19.47 -1.11 -3.07
C GLU A 33 -19.53 0.20 -3.87
N THR A 34 -19.12 1.32 -3.27
CA THR A 34 -19.14 2.65 -3.91
C THR A 34 -18.16 2.73 -5.09
N ALA A 35 -18.35 3.72 -5.97
CA ALA A 35 -17.43 3.97 -7.08
C ALA A 35 -15.98 4.19 -6.60
N ILE A 36 -15.80 4.91 -5.49
CA ILE A 36 -14.48 5.14 -4.87
C ILE A 36 -13.91 3.83 -4.33
N GLY A 37 -14.73 3.01 -3.67
CA GLY A 37 -14.31 1.71 -3.13
C GLY A 37 -13.83 0.75 -4.22
N LYS A 38 -14.59 0.67 -5.32
CA LYS A 38 -14.23 -0.14 -6.51
C LYS A 38 -12.98 0.37 -7.21
N PHE A 39 -12.81 1.70 -7.30
CA PHE A 39 -11.60 2.30 -7.83
C PHE A 39 -10.36 1.98 -6.98
N LEU A 40 -10.46 2.15 -5.66
CA LEU A 40 -9.38 1.82 -4.73
C LEU A 40 -9.06 0.33 -4.74
N ALA A 41 -10.07 -0.54 -4.82
CA ALA A 41 -9.88 -1.99 -4.95
C ALA A 41 -9.03 -2.31 -6.18
N ARG A 42 -9.32 -1.72 -7.34
CA ARG A 42 -8.58 -1.97 -8.59
C ARG A 42 -7.10 -1.61 -8.48
N ILE A 43 -6.75 -0.63 -7.66
CA ILE A 43 -5.38 -0.14 -7.50
C ILE A 43 -4.65 -0.86 -6.35
N CYS A 44 -5.34 -1.13 -5.25
CA CYS A 44 -4.75 -1.67 -4.03
C CYS A 44 -4.70 -3.21 -4.01
N GLU A 45 -5.70 -3.90 -4.58
CA GLU A 45 -5.79 -5.36 -4.53
C GLU A 45 -4.62 -6.08 -5.22
N PRO A 46 -4.14 -5.67 -6.40
CA PRO A 46 -2.98 -6.32 -7.03
C PRO A 46 -1.73 -6.33 -6.14
N TYR A 47 -1.58 -5.32 -5.28
CA TYR A 47 -0.50 -5.25 -4.31
C TYR A 47 -0.79 -6.07 -3.06
N LEU A 48 -2.01 -6.04 -2.53
CA LEU A 48 -2.39 -6.73 -1.29
C LEU A 48 -2.54 -8.25 -1.47
N GLU A 49 -2.97 -8.71 -2.65
CA GLU A 49 -3.25 -10.12 -2.93
C GLU A 49 -2.03 -11.05 -2.68
N PRO A 50 -0.80 -10.73 -3.14
CA PRO A 50 0.39 -11.50 -2.79
C PRO A 50 0.60 -11.65 -1.27
N PHE A 51 0.37 -10.58 -0.50
CA PHE A 51 0.53 -10.64 0.96
C PHE A 51 -0.54 -11.51 1.60
N ARG A 52 -1.79 -11.51 1.11
CA ARG A 52 -2.84 -12.42 1.60
C ARG A 52 -2.55 -13.89 1.32
N ARG A 53 -1.79 -14.18 0.25
CA ARG A 53 -1.38 -15.55 -0.08
C ARG A 53 -0.24 -16.05 0.81
N ILE A 54 0.64 -15.15 1.25
CA ILE A 54 1.84 -15.48 2.05
C ILE A 54 1.55 -15.41 3.55
N VAL A 55 0.78 -14.41 3.98
CA VAL A 55 0.48 -14.13 5.39
C VAL A 55 -0.85 -14.82 5.73
N PRO A 56 -0.85 -15.88 6.55
CA PRO A 56 -2.08 -16.52 6.98
C PRO A 56 -2.92 -15.55 7.81
N ALA A 57 -4.25 -15.58 7.63
CA ALA A 57 -5.17 -14.84 8.47
C ALA A 57 -5.08 -15.35 9.93
N ILE A 58 -5.05 -14.43 10.89
CA ILE A 58 -5.09 -14.79 12.31
C ILE A 58 -6.55 -14.71 12.76
N GLY A 59 -7.21 -15.87 12.84
CA GLY A 59 -8.65 -15.94 13.10
C GLY A 59 -9.45 -15.32 11.96
N MET A 60 -10.25 -14.29 12.28
CA MET A 60 -11.07 -13.55 11.31
C MET A 60 -10.41 -12.25 10.81
N ILE A 61 -9.21 -11.91 11.31
CA ILE A 61 -8.55 -10.64 11.02
C ILE A 61 -7.51 -10.83 9.93
N ASP A 62 -7.64 -10.06 8.86
CA ASP A 62 -6.64 -9.97 7.80
C ASP A 62 -5.48 -9.06 8.26
N ILE A 63 -4.34 -9.68 8.61
CA ILE A 63 -3.11 -8.99 9.02
C ILE A 63 -2.22 -8.67 7.80
N SER A 64 -2.51 -9.24 6.63
CA SER A 64 -1.75 -8.96 5.41
C SER A 64 -1.58 -7.47 5.09
N PRO A 65 -2.54 -6.55 5.38
CA PRO A 65 -2.35 -5.14 5.06
C PRO A 65 -1.29 -4.48 5.93
N ILE A 66 -1.07 -4.95 7.16
CA ILE A 66 0.01 -4.45 8.02
C ILE A 66 1.36 -4.82 7.42
N VAL A 67 1.52 -6.08 7.01
CA VAL A 67 2.76 -6.58 6.38
C VAL A 67 3.01 -5.87 5.05
N ALA A 68 1.96 -5.66 4.25
CA ALA A 68 2.04 -4.89 3.02
C ALA A 68 2.51 -3.45 3.31
N PHE A 69 1.93 -2.79 4.30
CA PHE A 69 2.32 -1.42 4.67
C PHE A 69 3.78 -1.32 5.12
N ILE A 70 4.24 -2.27 5.95
CA ILE A 70 5.65 -2.34 6.37
C ILE A 70 6.55 -2.51 5.15
N THR A 71 6.20 -3.43 4.24
CA THR A 71 6.98 -3.69 3.02
C THR A 71 7.07 -2.45 2.13
N LEU A 72 5.97 -1.71 1.98
CA LEU A 72 5.95 -0.46 1.21
C LEU A 72 6.86 0.62 1.82
N ASN A 73 6.84 0.76 3.15
CA ASN A 73 7.71 1.72 3.85
C ASN A 73 9.20 1.33 3.75
N LEU A 74 9.51 0.04 3.83
CA LEU A 74 10.87 -0.44 3.62
C LEU A 74 11.34 -0.19 2.18
N ALA A 75 10.48 -0.41 1.19
CA ALA A 75 10.78 -0.10 -0.21
C ALA A 75 11.05 1.41 -0.39
N LYS A 76 10.23 2.26 0.24
CA LYS A 76 10.39 3.71 0.23
C LYS A 76 11.74 4.15 0.82
N ALA A 77 12.10 3.61 1.99
CA ALA A 77 13.38 3.88 2.64
C ALA A 77 14.56 3.37 1.79
N GLY A 78 14.44 2.16 1.22
CA GLY A 78 15.46 1.57 0.35
C GLY A 78 15.75 2.42 -0.89
N ILE A 79 14.73 3.01 -1.52
CA ILE A 79 14.91 3.94 -2.65
C ILE A 79 15.74 5.16 -2.23
N LEU A 80 15.50 5.70 -1.03
CA LEU A 80 16.25 6.85 -0.52
C LEU A 80 17.72 6.49 -0.25
N GLU A 81 17.98 5.33 0.37
CA GLU A 81 19.36 4.91 0.64
C GLU A 81 20.13 4.60 -0.65
N LEU A 82 19.49 3.92 -1.61
CA LEU A 82 20.09 3.71 -2.93
C LEU A 82 20.42 5.03 -3.61
N TYR A 83 19.50 6.00 -3.57
CA TYR A 83 19.75 7.33 -4.13
C TYR A 83 20.97 8.01 -3.50
N ARG A 84 21.09 7.95 -2.18
CA ARG A 84 22.22 8.52 -1.42
C ARG A 84 23.57 7.88 -1.76
N TRP A 85 23.60 6.65 -2.27
CA TRP A 85 24.86 6.01 -2.68
C TRP A 85 25.42 6.55 -4.00
N PHE A 86 24.58 7.16 -4.83
CA PHE A 86 24.96 7.65 -6.17
C PHE A 86 25.14 9.17 -6.25
N VAL A 87 24.86 9.91 -5.17
CA VAL A 87 25.03 11.37 -5.04
C VAL A 87 26.14 11.66 -4.05
#